data_AF-A0A552YZJ9-F1
#
_entry.id   AF-A0A552YZJ9-F1
#
_cell.length_a   1.000
_cell.length_b   1.000
_cell.length_c   1.000
_cell.angle_alpha   90.00
_cell.angle_beta   90.00
_cell.angle_gamma   90.00
#
_symmetry.space_group_name_H-M   'P 1'
#
loop_
_entity.id
_entity.type
_entity.pdbx_description
1 polymer ?
#
loop_
_entity_poly.entity_id
_entity_poly.type
_entity_poly.pdbx_seq_one_letter_code
_entity_poly.pdbx_strand_id
1 'polypeptide(L)'
;MNDKLEKSIILQKNPWLTDVKIVAESESTQKDAKLDGQENCLYLTERQNKTYGRFGRQYFAAPSGGIYMSLSLKPKVELEKLPEFTLLTGAAIVSAIEKLTDKKPQIKWVNDIYLDDKKFVGILAETSLNPTQEAQVIIGVGINFSISQFPTEIEERATSLFYNEQASISRSELIAEIWSEFHRLSEGSFFQIYKSHSFILGKQVEFVQSGQTFSGRATDLSPKGELIVNLDNGQQKILSSGEISLKKWT
;
A
#
# COMPACT_ATOMS: atom_id res chain seq x y z
N MET A 1 -9.55 14.49 19.78
CA MET A 1 -8.11 14.43 19.46
C MET A 1 -7.85 15.44 18.37
N ASN A 2 -6.78 16.24 18.43
CA ASN A 2 -6.46 17.19 17.36
C ASN A 2 -6.02 16.34 16.15
N ASP A 3 -6.81 16.32 15.07
CA ASP A 3 -6.58 15.43 13.93
C ASP A 3 -5.45 15.92 13.00
N LYS A 4 -4.74 17.01 13.34
CA LYS A 4 -3.73 17.60 12.45
C LYS A 4 -2.52 16.70 12.30
N LEU A 5 -1.97 16.57 11.09
CA LEU A 5 -0.71 15.88 10.88
C LEU A 5 0.46 16.61 11.55
N GLU A 6 1.18 15.89 12.42
CA GLU A 6 2.32 16.39 13.20
C GLU A 6 3.64 15.80 12.69
N LYS A 7 4.45 16.65 12.06
CA LYS A 7 5.79 16.33 11.54
C LYS A 7 6.75 15.81 12.61
N SER A 8 6.71 16.39 13.81
CA SER A 8 7.58 16.05 14.94
C SER A 8 7.43 14.60 15.37
N ILE A 9 6.19 14.12 15.51
CA ILE A 9 5.87 12.73 15.90
C ILE A 9 6.47 11.74 14.87
N ILE A 10 6.30 12.04 13.58
CA ILE A 10 6.78 11.17 12.50
C ILE A 10 8.30 11.11 12.49
N LEU A 11 8.98 12.28 12.51
CA LEU A 11 10.45 12.35 12.46
C LEU A 11 11.11 11.78 13.73
N GLN A 12 10.54 12.00 14.91
CA GLN A 12 11.11 11.48 16.16
C GLN A 12 11.23 9.95 16.15
N LYS A 13 10.24 9.26 15.58
CA LYS A 13 10.25 7.80 15.47
C LYS A 13 11.03 7.28 14.25
N ASN A 14 11.27 8.14 13.27
CA ASN A 14 11.90 7.80 12.00
C ASN A 14 13.13 8.68 11.72
N PRO A 15 14.22 8.53 12.50
CA PRO A 15 15.44 9.30 12.31
C PRO A 15 16.14 9.00 10.97
N TRP A 16 15.72 7.94 10.27
CA TRP A 16 16.20 7.57 8.95
C TRP A 16 15.57 8.41 7.82
N LEU A 17 14.47 9.12 8.09
CA LEU A 17 13.87 10.06 7.13
C LEU A 17 14.67 11.37 7.14
N THR A 18 15.03 11.85 5.95
CA THR A 18 15.66 13.17 5.77
C THR A 18 14.69 14.28 6.12
N ASP A 19 13.42 14.16 5.68
CA ASP A 19 12.40 15.16 5.94
C ASP A 19 10.97 14.59 5.82
N VAL A 20 10.02 15.35 6.37
CA VAL A 20 8.59 15.15 6.20
C VAL A 20 7.97 16.46 5.73
N LYS A 21 7.39 16.47 4.53
CA LYS A 21 6.75 17.61 3.89
C LYS A 21 5.23 17.45 3.96
N ILE A 22 4.56 18.37 4.65
CA ILE A 22 3.10 18.35 4.82
C ILE A 22 2.52 19.58 4.13
N VAL A 23 1.60 19.37 3.21
CA VAL A 23 0.82 20.45 2.56
C VAL A 23 -0.67 20.31 2.89
N ALA A 24 -1.41 21.42 2.83
CA ALA A 24 -2.85 21.39 3.10
C ALA A 24 -3.62 20.72 1.95
N GLU A 25 -3.19 20.94 0.71
CA GLU A 25 -3.80 20.37 -0.49
C GLU A 25 -2.71 20.07 -1.53
N SER A 26 -2.87 18.98 -2.25
CA SER A 26 -2.01 18.57 -3.37
C SER A 26 -2.83 17.92 -4.48
N GLU A 27 -2.35 18.02 -5.73
CA GLU A 27 -2.88 17.18 -6.80
C GLU A 27 -2.58 15.70 -6.55
N SER A 28 -1.33 15.40 -6.19
CA SER A 28 -0.88 14.08 -5.83
C SER A 28 0.45 14.11 -5.08
N THR A 29 0.49 13.48 -3.90
CA THR A 29 1.75 13.29 -3.14
C THR A 29 2.80 12.52 -3.96
N GLN A 30 2.34 11.65 -4.86
CA GLN A 30 3.19 10.88 -5.77
C GLN A 30 3.90 11.80 -6.76
N LYS A 31 3.18 12.78 -7.31
CA LYS A 31 3.72 13.79 -8.23
C LYS A 31 4.66 14.74 -7.49
N ASP A 32 4.30 15.17 -6.29
CA ASP A 32 5.14 16.05 -5.46
C ASP A 32 6.49 15.39 -5.17
N ALA A 33 6.47 14.13 -4.74
CA ALA A 33 7.67 13.33 -4.48
C ALA A 33 8.55 13.16 -5.72
N LYS A 34 7.93 12.95 -6.88
CA LYS A 34 8.63 12.77 -8.16
C LYS A 34 9.34 14.04 -8.61
N LEU A 35 8.69 15.19 -8.47
CA LEU A 35 9.22 16.48 -8.90
C LEU A 35 10.33 16.99 -7.99
N ASP A 36 10.18 16.80 -6.68
CA ASP A 36 11.18 17.27 -5.71
C ASP A 36 12.42 16.36 -5.66
N GLY A 37 12.23 15.04 -5.77
CA GLY A 37 13.35 14.10 -5.93
C GLY A 37 14.26 13.94 -4.70
N GLN A 38 13.88 14.48 -3.54
CA GLN A 38 14.60 14.29 -2.28
C GLN A 38 14.50 12.83 -1.82
N GLU A 39 15.63 12.26 -1.40
CA GLU A 39 15.74 10.89 -0.90
C GLU A 39 15.34 10.80 0.58
N ASN A 40 14.73 9.68 0.96
CA ASN A 40 14.21 9.39 2.30
C ASN A 40 13.29 10.50 2.81
N CYS A 41 12.46 11.03 1.91
CA CYS A 41 11.54 12.13 2.20
C CYS A 41 10.09 11.65 2.08
N LEU A 42 9.28 11.97 3.09
CA LEU A 42 7.87 11.62 3.13
C LEU A 42 7.01 12.86 2.80
N TYR A 43 6.14 12.73 1.81
CA TYR A 43 5.23 13.77 1.36
C TYR A 43 3.84 13.41 1.82
N LEU A 44 3.16 14.33 2.51
CA LEU A 44 1.79 14.15 2.99
C LEU A 44 0.94 15.33 2.58
N THR A 45 -0.35 15.05 2.42
CA THR A 45 -1.36 16.10 2.26
C THR A 45 -2.59 15.79 3.10
N GLU A 46 -3.25 16.83 3.60
CA GLU A 46 -4.56 16.69 4.23
C GLU A 46 -5.64 16.36 3.20
N ARG A 47 -5.50 16.89 1.97
CA ARG A 47 -6.47 16.70 0.88
C ARG A 47 -5.76 16.45 -0.45
N GLN A 48 -6.28 15.49 -1.23
CA GLN A 48 -5.76 15.17 -2.55
C GLN A 48 -6.88 15.21 -3.59
N ASN A 49 -6.67 15.89 -4.72
CA ASN A 49 -7.74 16.18 -5.69
C ASN A 49 -7.61 15.46 -7.05
N LYS A 50 -6.47 14.82 -7.34
CA LYS A 50 -6.23 14.01 -8.54
C LYS A 50 -5.56 12.68 -8.21
N THR A 51 -6.14 11.97 -7.25
CA THR A 51 -5.69 10.64 -6.82
C THR A 51 -5.88 9.59 -7.90
N TYR A 52 -4.83 8.79 -8.12
CA TYR A 52 -4.87 7.64 -9.01
C TYR A 52 -4.23 6.42 -8.35
N GLY A 53 -4.70 5.25 -8.74
CA GLY A 53 -4.10 3.97 -8.45
C GLY A 53 -3.52 3.35 -9.71
N ARG A 54 -3.26 2.05 -9.62
CA ARG A 54 -2.73 1.26 -10.74
C ARG A 54 -3.64 1.35 -11.98
N PHE A 55 -3.02 1.34 -13.15
CA PHE A 55 -3.69 1.45 -14.46
C PHE A 55 -4.58 2.71 -14.60
N GLY A 56 -4.24 3.79 -13.89
CA GLY A 56 -4.97 5.06 -13.95
C GLY A 56 -6.35 5.02 -13.30
N ARG A 57 -6.68 3.98 -12.54
CA ARG A 57 -7.96 3.90 -11.82
C ARG A 57 -8.07 5.01 -10.79
N GLN A 58 -9.21 5.66 -10.71
CA GLN A 58 -9.48 6.65 -9.67
C GLN A 58 -9.42 6.02 -8.28
N TYR A 59 -8.74 6.70 -7.36
CA TYR A 59 -8.76 6.37 -5.93
C TYR A 59 -9.57 7.44 -5.21
N PHE A 60 -10.54 7.06 -4.38
CA PHE A 60 -11.38 8.02 -3.67
C PHE A 60 -10.60 8.64 -2.50
N ALA A 61 -10.38 9.95 -2.55
CA ALA A 61 -9.84 10.74 -1.45
C ALA A 61 -10.95 11.58 -0.82
N ALA A 62 -11.40 11.18 0.38
CA ALA A 62 -12.32 11.99 1.16
C ALA A 62 -11.67 13.31 1.62
N PRO A 63 -12.46 14.39 1.79
CA PRO A 63 -11.98 15.68 2.29
C PRO A 63 -11.36 15.65 3.70
N SER A 64 -11.67 14.62 4.50
CA SER A 64 -11.16 14.43 5.87
C SER A 64 -11.17 12.94 6.23
N GLY A 65 -10.42 12.57 7.27
CA GLY A 65 -10.35 11.18 7.75
C GLY A 65 -9.52 10.23 6.89
N GLY A 66 -8.83 10.73 5.85
CA GLY A 66 -7.87 9.97 5.07
C GLY A 66 -6.42 10.24 5.50
N ILE A 67 -5.53 9.31 5.15
CA ILE A 67 -4.08 9.54 5.11
C ILE A 67 -3.65 9.36 3.66
N TYR A 68 -3.00 10.38 3.10
CA TYR A 68 -2.44 10.33 1.76
C TYR A 68 -0.98 10.72 1.85
N MET A 69 -0.11 9.77 1.54
CA MET A 69 1.33 9.95 1.67
C MET A 69 2.10 9.27 0.54
N SER A 70 3.28 9.80 0.21
CA SER A 70 4.22 9.17 -0.69
C SER A 70 5.64 9.24 -0.12
N LEU A 71 6.35 8.12 -0.08
CA LEU A 71 7.76 8.06 0.31
C LEU A 71 8.65 8.03 -0.93
N SER A 72 9.64 8.91 -1.01
CA SER A 72 10.66 8.93 -2.06
C SER A 72 11.95 8.27 -1.58
N LEU A 73 12.42 7.26 -2.32
CA LEU A 73 13.64 6.48 -2.04
C LEU A 73 14.55 6.44 -3.27
N LYS A 74 15.85 6.28 -3.04
CA LYS A 74 16.86 5.99 -4.10
C LYS A 74 17.64 4.72 -3.75
N PRO A 75 16.98 3.55 -3.75
CA PRO A 75 17.57 2.33 -3.22
C PRO A 75 18.72 1.85 -4.11
N LYS A 76 19.83 1.44 -3.48
CA LYS A 76 20.98 0.83 -4.15
C LYS A 76 20.80 -0.68 -4.27
N VAL A 77 19.76 -1.09 -4.99
CA VAL A 77 19.40 -2.50 -5.20
C VAL A 77 19.23 -2.80 -6.69
N GLU A 78 19.29 -4.08 -7.04
CA GLU A 78 18.98 -4.55 -8.39
C GLU A 78 17.54 -4.20 -8.77
N LEU A 79 17.32 -3.85 -10.05
CA LEU A 79 16.01 -3.46 -10.56
C LEU A 79 14.93 -4.54 -10.33
N GLU A 80 15.34 -5.80 -10.33
CA GLU A 80 14.45 -6.95 -10.07
C GLU A 80 13.88 -6.97 -8.66
N LYS A 81 14.51 -6.29 -7.69
CA LYS A 81 14.05 -6.21 -6.30
C LYS A 81 13.08 -5.05 -6.06
N LEU A 82 12.94 -4.12 -7.01
CA LEU A 82 12.05 -2.96 -6.84
C LEU A 82 10.57 -3.33 -6.60
N PRO A 83 10.01 -4.41 -7.18
CA PRO A 83 8.66 -4.87 -6.83
C PRO A 83 8.48 -5.24 -5.35
N GLU A 84 9.56 -5.65 -4.66
CA GLU A 84 9.51 -6.04 -3.25
C GLU A 84 9.12 -4.88 -2.32
N PHE A 85 9.33 -3.62 -2.73
CA PHE A 85 8.91 -2.45 -1.96
C PHE A 85 7.40 -2.40 -1.73
N THR A 86 6.59 -2.95 -2.64
CA THR A 86 5.14 -3.06 -2.44
C THR A 86 4.83 -4.06 -1.31
N LEU A 87 5.53 -5.20 -1.29
CA LEU A 87 5.36 -6.24 -0.28
C LEU A 87 5.83 -5.74 1.09
N LEU A 88 7.01 -5.10 1.13
CA LEU A 88 7.56 -4.49 2.33
C LEU A 88 6.59 -3.47 2.92
N THR A 89 6.01 -2.61 2.07
CA THR A 89 5.02 -1.62 2.50
C THR A 89 3.76 -2.29 3.06
N GLY A 90 3.24 -3.33 2.40
CA GLY A 90 2.10 -4.10 2.90
C GLY A 90 2.37 -4.71 4.26
N ALA A 91 3.53 -5.35 4.43
CA ALA A 91 3.97 -5.95 5.69
C ALA A 91 4.14 -4.91 6.81
N ALA A 92 4.70 -3.74 6.49
CA ALA A 92 4.89 -2.65 7.43
C ALA A 92 3.54 -2.08 7.92
N ILE A 93 2.57 -1.91 7.01
CA ILE A 93 1.26 -1.39 7.37
C ILE A 93 0.49 -2.35 8.27
N VAL A 94 0.44 -3.65 7.94
CA VAL A 94 -0.24 -4.62 8.82
C VAL A 94 0.45 -4.72 10.19
N SER A 95 1.79 -4.73 10.22
CA SER A 95 2.56 -4.77 11.48
C SER A 95 2.29 -3.55 12.36
N ALA A 96 2.26 -2.35 11.77
CA ALA A 96 1.97 -1.12 12.50
C ALA A 96 0.54 -1.09 13.06
N ILE A 97 -0.45 -1.54 12.28
CA ILE A 97 -1.84 -1.60 12.71
C ILE A 97 -2.02 -2.61 13.86
N GLU A 98 -1.46 -3.82 13.74
CA GLU A 98 -1.56 -4.83 14.80
C GLU A 98 -0.78 -4.47 16.07
N LYS A 99 0.23 -3.61 15.96
CA LYS A 99 1.00 -3.11 17.11
C LYS A 99 0.26 -2.01 17.87
N LEU A 100 -0.49 -1.17 17.16
CA LEU A 100 -1.18 -0.02 17.73
C LEU A 100 -2.65 -0.29 18.06
N THR A 101 -3.24 -1.34 17.49
CA THR A 101 -4.66 -1.66 17.60
C THR A 101 -4.87 -3.17 17.70
N ASP A 102 -6.07 -3.57 18.06
CA ASP A 102 -6.57 -4.95 18.05
C ASP A 102 -7.11 -5.41 16.69
N LYS A 103 -7.07 -4.54 15.66
CA LYS A 103 -7.55 -4.85 14.31
C LYS A 103 -6.66 -5.88 13.61
N LYS A 104 -7.27 -6.72 12.78
CA LYS A 104 -6.62 -7.81 12.03
C LYS A 104 -6.72 -7.59 10.52
N PRO A 105 -5.92 -6.66 9.97
CA PRO A 105 -5.95 -6.37 8.54
C PRO A 105 -5.41 -7.56 7.74
N GLN A 106 -5.95 -7.75 6.54
CA GLN A 106 -5.51 -8.78 5.61
C GLN A 106 -5.04 -8.16 4.29
N ILE A 107 -4.04 -8.76 3.67
CA ILE A 107 -3.48 -8.28 2.41
C ILE A 107 -4.15 -9.00 1.25
N LYS A 108 -4.72 -8.24 0.32
CA LYS A 108 -5.09 -8.73 -0.99
C LYS A 108 -3.93 -8.52 -1.94
N TRP A 109 -3.42 -9.63 -2.47
CA TRP A 109 -2.30 -9.57 -3.38
C TRP A 109 -2.56 -8.61 -4.57
N VAL A 110 -1.69 -7.65 -4.90
CA VAL A 110 -0.44 -7.28 -4.21
C VAL A 110 -0.48 -5.93 -3.47
N ASN A 111 -1.51 -5.11 -3.67
CA ASN A 111 -1.45 -3.67 -3.36
C ASN A 111 -2.47 -3.20 -2.34
N ASP A 112 -3.44 -4.03 -1.98
CA ASP A 112 -4.60 -3.58 -1.25
C ASP A 112 -4.64 -4.26 0.13
N ILE A 113 -5.04 -3.53 1.16
CA ILE A 113 -5.27 -4.08 2.50
C ILE A 113 -6.74 -3.92 2.85
N TYR A 114 -7.27 -4.99 3.43
CA TYR A 114 -8.67 -5.21 3.72
C TYR A 114 -8.88 -5.38 5.23
N LEU A 115 -10.04 -4.95 5.69
CA LEU A 115 -10.58 -5.22 7.01
C LEU A 115 -12.04 -5.66 6.80
N ASP A 116 -12.42 -6.79 7.37
CA ASP A 116 -13.77 -7.38 7.22
C ASP A 116 -14.23 -7.45 5.76
N ASP A 117 -13.39 -8.01 4.88
CA ASP A 117 -13.60 -8.15 3.43
C ASP A 117 -13.80 -6.83 2.64
N LYS A 118 -13.57 -5.67 3.28
CA LYS A 118 -13.62 -4.35 2.63
C LYS A 118 -12.25 -3.68 2.56
N LYS A 119 -11.95 -3.04 1.43
CA LYS A 119 -10.67 -2.35 1.22
C LYS A 119 -10.60 -1.06 2.04
N PHE A 120 -9.48 -0.83 2.72
CA PHE A 120 -9.21 0.46 3.38
C PHE A 120 -7.82 1.03 3.09
N VAL A 121 -6.91 0.26 2.48
CA VAL A 121 -5.59 0.75 2.05
C VAL A 121 -5.36 0.44 0.58
N GLY A 122 -4.77 1.39 -0.15
CA GLY A 122 -4.15 1.16 -1.45
C GLY A 122 -2.69 1.57 -1.44
N ILE A 123 -1.83 0.71 -1.98
CA ILE A 123 -0.39 0.93 -2.15
C ILE A 123 -0.09 1.09 -3.66
N LEU A 124 0.79 2.02 -4.00
CA LEU A 124 1.27 2.24 -5.35
C LEU A 124 2.76 2.54 -5.34
N ALA A 125 3.59 1.56 -5.69
CA ALA A 125 5.01 1.79 -5.93
C ALA A 125 5.25 2.08 -7.42
N GLU A 126 5.87 3.22 -7.72
CA GLU A 126 6.32 3.57 -9.07
C GLU A 126 7.84 3.73 -9.07
N THR A 127 8.48 3.29 -10.14
CA THR A 127 9.93 3.43 -10.34
C THR A 127 10.19 4.33 -11.53
N SER A 128 11.17 5.23 -11.40
CA SER A 128 11.79 5.93 -12.52
C SER A 128 13.30 5.77 -12.47
N LEU A 129 13.93 5.65 -13.64
CA LEU A 129 15.38 5.63 -13.78
C LEU A 129 15.83 7.02 -14.24
N ASN A 130 16.86 7.57 -13.59
CA ASN A 130 17.53 8.74 -14.11
C ASN A 130 18.47 8.35 -15.29
N PRO A 131 19.05 9.31 -16.04
CA PRO A 131 19.95 9.00 -17.15
C PRO A 131 21.19 8.18 -16.76
N THR A 132 21.60 8.20 -15.49
CA THR A 132 22.71 7.40 -14.95
C THR A 132 22.25 6.03 -14.42
N GLN A 133 21.03 5.61 -14.73
CA GLN A 133 20.40 4.34 -14.33
C GLN A 133 20.21 4.15 -12.82
N GLU A 134 20.24 5.23 -12.05
CA GLU A 134 19.88 5.18 -10.64
C GLU A 134 18.34 5.15 -10.51
N ALA A 135 17.85 4.21 -9.72
CA ALA A 135 16.43 4.06 -9.47
C ALA A 135 15.95 5.07 -8.42
N GLN A 136 14.89 5.79 -8.77
CA GLN A 136 14.01 6.45 -7.81
C GLN A 136 12.76 5.60 -7.66
N VAL A 137 12.44 5.22 -6.42
CA VAL A 137 11.19 4.53 -6.08
C VAL A 137 10.32 5.48 -5.29
N ILE A 138 9.06 5.62 -5.71
CA ILE A 138 8.06 6.42 -5.01
C ILE A 138 6.94 5.49 -4.57
N ILE A 139 6.76 5.37 -3.26
CA ILE A 139 5.75 4.50 -2.64
C ILE A 139 4.60 5.38 -2.16
N GLY A 140 3.53 5.43 -2.94
CA GLY A 140 2.27 6.05 -2.56
C GLY A 140 1.43 5.12 -1.69
N VAL A 141 0.86 5.66 -0.62
CA VAL A 141 -0.03 4.97 0.30
C VAL A 141 -1.24 5.85 0.58
N GLY A 142 -2.43 5.33 0.25
CA GLY A 142 -3.71 5.88 0.66
C GLY A 142 -4.34 4.99 1.72
N ILE A 143 -4.73 5.56 2.86
CA ILE A 143 -5.42 4.86 3.95
C ILE A 143 -6.72 5.60 4.27
N ASN A 144 -7.82 4.88 4.24
CA ASN A 144 -9.07 5.31 4.82
C ASN A 144 -8.94 5.15 6.34
N PHE A 145 -8.60 6.22 7.05
CA PHE A 145 -8.30 6.15 8.48
C PHE A 145 -9.58 6.19 9.31
N SER A 146 -10.43 7.20 9.10
CA SER A 146 -11.70 7.42 9.80
C SER A 146 -12.76 8.04 8.89
N ILE A 147 -12.69 7.77 7.59
CA ILE A 147 -13.70 8.21 6.61
C ILE A 147 -15.03 7.53 6.96
N SER A 148 -16.09 8.32 7.17
CA SER A 148 -17.43 7.82 7.52
C SER A 148 -18.37 7.71 6.33
N GLN A 149 -18.10 8.43 5.23
CA GLN A 149 -18.95 8.47 4.05
C GLN A 149 -18.16 8.12 2.80
N PHE A 150 -18.67 7.16 2.05
CA PHE A 150 -18.13 6.73 0.78
C PHE A 150 -19.16 6.95 -0.33
N PRO A 151 -18.73 7.23 -1.58
CA PRO A 151 -19.62 7.22 -2.73
C PRO A 151 -20.33 5.86 -2.87
N THR A 152 -21.57 5.89 -3.33
CA THR A 152 -22.44 4.69 -3.47
C THR A 152 -21.78 3.60 -4.31
N GLU A 153 -20.93 3.96 -5.28
CA GLU A 153 -20.22 3.02 -6.15
C GLU A 153 -19.15 2.20 -5.42
N ILE A 154 -18.72 2.62 -4.22
CA ILE A 154 -17.66 1.95 -3.45
C ILE A 154 -18.04 1.63 -2.01
N GLU A 155 -19.16 2.13 -1.49
CA GLU A 155 -19.61 1.97 -0.11
C GLU A 155 -19.67 0.50 0.36
N GLU A 156 -20.09 -0.42 -0.52
CA GLU A 156 -20.16 -1.84 -0.17
C GLU A 156 -18.78 -2.53 -0.13
N ARG A 157 -17.76 -1.97 -0.77
CA ARG A 157 -16.42 -2.58 -0.93
C ARG A 157 -15.29 -1.82 -0.25
N ALA A 158 -15.59 -0.67 0.37
CA ALA A 158 -14.63 0.18 1.06
C ALA A 158 -15.00 0.31 2.54
N THR A 159 -13.99 0.41 3.39
CA THR A 159 -14.13 0.72 4.82
C THR A 159 -13.01 1.66 5.26
N SER A 160 -13.02 2.02 6.54
CA SER A 160 -11.96 2.75 7.23
C SER A 160 -11.39 1.91 8.37
N LEU A 161 -10.16 2.19 8.79
CA LEU A 161 -9.56 1.55 9.97
C LEU A 161 -10.44 1.75 11.22
N PHE A 162 -10.96 2.97 11.37
CA PHE A 162 -11.90 3.41 12.40
C PHE A 162 -13.24 3.83 11.77
N TYR A 163 -13.95 2.90 11.12
CA TYR A 163 -15.25 3.16 10.51
C TYR A 163 -16.37 3.22 11.56
N ASN A 164 -17.08 4.36 11.64
CA ASN A 164 -18.15 4.61 12.62
C ASN A 164 -17.75 4.41 14.09
N GLU A 165 -16.46 4.55 14.40
CA GLU A 165 -15.92 4.44 15.75
C GLU A 165 -14.89 5.55 16.02
N GLN A 166 -14.63 5.80 17.31
CA GLN A 166 -13.64 6.77 17.72
C GLN A 166 -12.23 6.17 17.54
N ALA A 167 -11.36 6.86 16.81
CA ALA A 167 -9.97 6.44 16.65
C ALA A 167 -9.25 6.39 18.01
N SER A 168 -8.62 5.25 18.31
CA SER A 168 -7.82 5.02 19.51
C SER A 168 -6.40 5.56 19.40
N ILE A 169 -5.96 5.88 18.17
CA ILE A 169 -4.67 6.48 17.83
C ILE A 169 -4.88 7.68 16.91
N SER A 170 -3.86 8.52 16.76
CA SER A 170 -3.81 9.59 15.78
C SER A 170 -3.29 9.10 14.42
N ARG A 171 -3.58 9.88 13.35
CA ARG A 171 -3.00 9.65 12.02
C ARG A 171 -1.46 9.68 12.06
N SER A 172 -0.88 10.63 12.79
CA SER A 172 0.56 10.77 12.92
C SER A 172 1.24 9.61 13.64
N GLU A 173 0.63 9.05 14.67
CA GLU A 173 1.13 7.83 15.33
C GLU A 173 1.14 6.64 14.38
N LEU A 174 0.06 6.43 13.62
CA LEU A 174 0.00 5.36 12.62
C LEU A 174 1.07 5.55 11.53
N ILE A 175 1.19 6.75 10.96
CA ILE A 175 2.21 7.05 9.94
C ILE A 175 3.61 6.81 10.49
N ALA A 176 3.89 7.29 11.70
CA ALA A 176 5.18 7.12 12.34
C ALA A 176 5.53 5.64 12.53
N GLU A 177 4.57 4.82 12.98
CA GLU A 177 4.78 3.39 13.17
C GLU A 177 4.93 2.63 11.85
N ILE A 178 4.14 2.95 10.82
CA ILE A 178 4.27 2.34 9.49
C ILE A 178 5.70 2.47 8.97
N TRP A 179 6.27 3.67 9.01
CA TRP A 179 7.61 3.90 8.48
C TRP A 179 8.72 3.37 9.39
N SER A 180 8.44 3.22 10.69
CA SER A 180 9.35 2.57 11.63
C SER A 180 9.43 1.07 11.35
N GLU A 181 8.28 0.41 11.18
CA GLU A 181 8.18 -0.99 10.80
C GLU A 181 8.73 -1.23 9.38
N PHE A 182 8.50 -0.31 8.43
CA PHE A 182 9.08 -0.39 7.09
C PHE A 182 10.61 -0.44 7.14
N HIS A 183 11.24 0.46 7.91
CA HIS A 183 12.69 0.47 8.05
C HIS A 183 13.19 -0.81 8.75
N ARG A 184 12.55 -1.20 9.86
CA ARG A 184 12.91 -2.42 10.61
C ARG A 184 12.79 -3.69 9.75
N LEU A 185 11.74 -3.80 8.94
CA LEU A 185 11.46 -4.96 8.11
C LEU A 185 12.28 -4.97 6.79
N SER A 186 12.89 -3.85 6.42
CA SER A 186 13.76 -3.79 5.24
C SER A 186 15.03 -4.64 5.41
N GLU A 187 15.43 -4.92 6.66
CA GLU A 187 16.55 -5.80 7.01
C GLU A 187 16.20 -7.29 6.90
N GLY A 188 14.91 -7.63 6.70
CA GLY A 188 14.43 -8.99 6.52
C GLY A 188 13.05 -9.22 7.14
N SER A 189 12.50 -10.42 6.96
CA SER A 189 11.20 -10.90 7.50
C SER A 189 9.91 -10.34 6.89
N PHE A 190 9.95 -9.26 6.11
CA PHE A 190 8.74 -8.69 5.50
C PHE A 190 7.95 -9.70 4.67
N PHE A 191 8.63 -10.59 3.94
CA PHE A 191 7.99 -11.57 3.08
C PHE A 191 7.11 -12.56 3.87
N GLN A 192 7.57 -13.01 5.04
CA GLN A 192 6.81 -13.95 5.87
C GLN A 192 5.57 -13.29 6.46
N ILE A 193 5.70 -12.05 6.93
CA ILE A 193 4.57 -11.24 7.42
C ILE A 193 3.58 -11.00 6.29
N TYR A 194 4.06 -10.59 5.12
CA TYR A 194 3.21 -10.37 3.96
C TYR A 194 2.43 -11.63 3.59
N LYS A 195 3.12 -12.77 3.50
CA LYS A 195 2.53 -14.07 3.14
C LYS A 195 1.52 -14.54 4.17
N SER A 196 1.81 -14.42 5.47
CA SER A 196 0.89 -14.85 6.54
C SER A 196 -0.41 -14.02 6.59
N HIS A 197 -0.37 -12.77 6.12
CA HIS A 197 -1.53 -11.90 6.03
C HIS A 197 -2.25 -11.97 4.68
N SER A 198 -1.73 -12.74 3.71
CA SER A 198 -2.31 -12.84 2.38
C SER A 198 -3.60 -13.68 2.42
N PHE A 199 -4.77 -13.05 2.37
CA PHE A 199 -6.03 -13.80 2.42
C PHE A 199 -6.37 -14.51 1.11
N ILE A 200 -5.68 -14.19 0.02
CA ILE A 200 -5.95 -14.80 -1.28
C ILE A 200 -5.42 -16.24 -1.35
N LEU A 201 -4.42 -16.57 -0.54
CA LEU A 201 -3.85 -17.91 -0.52
C LEU A 201 -4.89 -18.92 -0.04
N GLY A 202 -5.04 -20.01 -0.78
CA GLY A 202 -6.05 -21.01 -0.55
C GLY A 202 -7.45 -20.67 -1.09
N LYS A 203 -7.64 -19.51 -1.74
CA LYS A 203 -8.91 -19.19 -2.43
C LYS A 203 -8.87 -19.60 -3.90
N GLN A 204 -10.06 -19.87 -4.46
CA GLN A 204 -10.23 -19.91 -5.91
C GLN A 204 -10.14 -18.47 -6.43
N VAL A 205 -9.40 -18.24 -7.52
CA VAL A 205 -9.21 -16.92 -8.11
C VAL A 205 -9.50 -16.93 -9.61
N GLU A 206 -10.11 -15.86 -10.08
CA GLU A 206 -10.27 -15.58 -11.52
C GLU A 206 -9.43 -14.36 -11.91
N PHE A 207 -8.77 -14.44 -13.06
CA PHE A 207 -7.98 -13.33 -13.61
C PHE A 207 -7.98 -13.33 -15.13
N VAL A 208 -7.58 -12.19 -15.72
CA VAL A 208 -7.43 -12.06 -17.17
C VAL A 208 -5.97 -11.82 -17.52
N GLN A 209 -5.48 -12.59 -18.48
CA GLN A 209 -4.15 -12.43 -19.08
C GLN A 209 -4.30 -12.53 -20.60
N SER A 210 -3.78 -11.53 -21.33
CA SER A 210 -3.84 -11.48 -22.81
C SER A 210 -5.24 -11.69 -23.38
N GLY A 211 -6.26 -11.10 -22.75
CA GLY A 211 -7.67 -11.20 -23.16
C GLY A 211 -8.37 -12.51 -22.81
N GLN A 212 -7.66 -13.51 -22.27
CA GLN A 212 -8.23 -14.79 -21.85
C GLN A 212 -8.51 -14.78 -20.35
N THR A 213 -9.62 -15.40 -19.94
CA THR A 213 -9.97 -15.57 -18.53
C THR A 213 -9.46 -16.93 -18.05
N PHE A 214 -8.77 -16.92 -16.91
CA PHE A 214 -8.26 -18.10 -16.24
C PHE A 214 -8.89 -18.23 -14.86
N SER A 215 -9.07 -19.47 -14.42
CA SER A 215 -9.56 -19.84 -13.09
C SER A 215 -8.61 -20.87 -12.49
N GLY A 216 -8.32 -20.73 -11.20
CA GLY A 216 -7.49 -21.68 -10.47
C GLY A 216 -7.40 -21.34 -8.99
N ARG A 217 -6.73 -22.20 -8.23
CA ARG A 217 -6.47 -21.99 -6.81
C ARG A 217 -5.15 -21.23 -6.62
N ALA A 218 -5.19 -20.11 -5.91
CA ALA A 218 -3.98 -19.43 -5.46
C ALA A 218 -3.31 -20.25 -4.35
N THR A 219 -2.12 -20.79 -4.62
CA THR A 219 -1.48 -21.77 -3.74
C THR A 219 -0.32 -21.20 -2.94
N ASP A 220 0.46 -20.29 -3.53
CA ASP A 220 1.61 -19.71 -2.86
C ASP A 220 2.03 -18.36 -3.49
N LEU A 221 3.07 -17.73 -2.95
CA LEU A 221 3.82 -16.62 -3.51
C LEU A 221 5.22 -17.10 -3.87
N SER A 222 5.73 -16.73 -5.04
CA SER A 222 7.13 -16.95 -5.41
C SER A 222 8.06 -16.16 -4.49
N PRO A 223 9.37 -16.46 -4.43
CA PRO A 223 10.34 -15.64 -3.69
C PRO A 223 10.37 -14.17 -4.12
N LYS A 224 9.93 -13.86 -5.36
CA LYS A 224 9.78 -12.50 -5.89
C LYS A 224 8.42 -11.85 -5.53
N GLY A 225 7.55 -12.57 -4.81
CA GLY A 225 6.21 -12.13 -4.43
C GLY A 225 5.14 -12.23 -5.53
N GLU A 226 5.39 -13.03 -6.57
CA GLU A 226 4.41 -13.29 -7.62
C GLU A 226 3.39 -14.33 -7.16
N LEU A 227 2.13 -14.21 -7.57
CA LEU A 227 1.09 -15.15 -7.15
C LEU A 227 1.20 -16.45 -7.94
N ILE A 228 1.37 -17.57 -7.25
CA ILE A 228 1.37 -18.91 -7.83
C ILE A 228 -0.07 -19.43 -7.83
N VAL A 229 -0.58 -19.75 -9.01
CA VAL A 229 -1.94 -20.26 -9.22
C VAL A 229 -1.88 -21.61 -9.91
N ASN A 230 -2.47 -22.63 -9.30
CA ASN A 230 -2.73 -23.92 -9.94
C ASN A 230 -4.09 -23.83 -10.63
N LEU A 231 -4.09 -23.81 -11.96
CA LEU A 231 -5.27 -23.73 -12.80
C LEU A 231 -6.12 -25.00 -12.72
N ASP A 232 -7.41 -24.86 -13.02
CA ASP A 232 -8.37 -25.97 -13.01
C ASP A 232 -8.01 -27.09 -14.03
N ASN A 233 -7.21 -26.77 -15.04
CA ASN A 233 -6.68 -27.72 -16.03
C ASN A 233 -5.39 -28.44 -15.58
N GLY A 234 -4.94 -28.23 -14.34
CA GLY A 234 -3.74 -28.83 -13.75
C GLY A 234 -2.42 -28.10 -14.06
N GLN A 235 -2.44 -27.06 -14.89
CA GLN A 235 -1.24 -26.25 -15.16
C GLN A 235 -0.97 -25.24 -14.04
N GLN A 236 0.29 -24.89 -13.82
CA GLN A 236 0.67 -23.81 -12.93
C GLN A 236 0.94 -22.51 -13.71
N LYS A 237 0.49 -21.38 -13.16
CA LYS A 237 0.84 -20.04 -13.62
C LYS A 237 1.45 -19.23 -12.47
N ILE A 238 2.45 -18.43 -12.81
CA ILE A 238 3.05 -17.42 -11.94
C ILE A 238 2.58 -16.06 -12.45
N LEU A 239 1.88 -15.31 -11.60
CA LEU A 239 1.27 -14.03 -11.98
C LEU A 239 2.13 -12.87 -11.48
N SER A 240 2.63 -12.08 -12.42
CA SER A 240 3.27 -10.81 -12.10
C SER A 240 2.21 -9.74 -11.86
N SER A 241 2.42 -8.96 -10.79
CA SER A 241 1.48 -7.91 -10.43
C SER A 241 1.36 -6.86 -11.53
N GLY A 242 2.45 -6.53 -12.25
CA GLY A 242 2.50 -5.50 -13.29
C GLY A 242 1.53 -5.73 -14.46
N GLU A 243 1.11 -6.97 -14.69
CA GLU A 243 0.34 -7.35 -15.88
C GLU A 243 -1.14 -7.66 -15.56
N ILE A 244 -1.45 -8.03 -14.31
CA ILE A 244 -2.72 -8.70 -13.99
C ILE A 244 -3.41 -8.06 -12.78
N SER A 245 -4.75 -8.11 -12.78
CA SER A 245 -5.59 -7.90 -11.60
C SER A 245 -6.54 -9.08 -11.44
N LEU A 246 -6.72 -9.54 -10.20
CA LEU A 246 -7.74 -10.53 -9.88
C LEU A 246 -9.14 -9.93 -10.06
N LYS A 247 -10.02 -10.67 -10.71
CA LYS A 247 -11.43 -10.31 -10.94
C LYS A 247 -12.33 -10.76 -9.81
N LYS A 248 -12.15 -12.00 -9.35
CA LYS A 248 -12.97 -12.63 -8.32
C LYS A 248 -12.13 -13.56 -7.46
N TRP A 249 -12.58 -13.79 -6.24
CA TRP A 249 -12.05 -14.78 -5.34
C TRP A 249 -13.15 -15.36 -4.46
N THR A 250 -13.09 -16.66 -4.19
CA THR A 250 -14.04 -17.40 -3.34
C THR A 250 -13.31 -18.43 -2.51
#